data_AF-A0A3M1WNM6-F1
#
_entry.id   AF-A0A3M1WNM6-F1
#
_cell.length_a   1.000
_cell.length_b   1.000
_cell.length_c   1.000
_cell.angle_alpha   90.00
_cell.angle_beta   90.00
_cell.angle_gamma   90.00
#
_symmetry.space_group_name_H-M   'P 1'
#
loop_
_entity.id
_entity.type
_entity.pdbx_description
1 polymer ?
#
loop_
_entity_poly.entity_id
_entity_poly.type
_entity_poly.pdbx_seq_one_letter_code
_entity_poly.pdbx_strand_id
1 'polypeptide(L)'
;MYSRGSVFALQVYSLTSYYHPFAMRKAWLIALMCLSFQPLTLSAEHVLGGLNFHTGNWTMVGVPVHNYRMLPVQQDLGTFISQDRQLMTQLQQSWDLEPTYEDNCDYHYTLKFYQDGILRQTMSLNLYCGYITHEGLSYRFSSDEFERLRISAQPAKWSRITFGDMGVLKRAIEVLEDAPGVYWYDDVQQYRFSGYCMLNVTGLPWNTDVDSLRHVVANRVRMFTGRDDFYLQEYFRIIRGDELQVRYTLNCEQDLAHLLTGRTYMNWRSHLANQDSVRIVAIGIDEQAYRRLMNR
;
A
#
# COMPACT_ATOMS: atom_id res chain seq x y z
N MET A 1 -39.40 24.02 9.99
CA MET A 1 -38.84 25.21 10.68
C MET A 1 -37.66 24.73 11.52
N TYR A 2 -36.53 25.43 11.40
CA TYR A 2 -35.19 25.07 11.86
C TYR A 2 -35.04 24.89 13.38
N SER A 3 -34.14 23.98 13.79
CA SER A 3 -33.06 24.17 14.79
C SER A 3 -32.64 22.79 15.33
N ARG A 4 -31.51 22.22 14.87
CA ARG A 4 -30.16 22.33 15.47
C ARG A 4 -30.07 21.92 16.94
N GLY A 5 -29.27 20.88 17.17
CA GLY A 5 -28.76 20.44 18.46
C GLY A 5 -27.59 19.48 18.25
N SER A 6 -26.51 19.96 17.63
CA SER A 6 -25.23 19.27 17.56
C SER A 6 -24.45 19.52 18.86
N VAL A 7 -23.93 18.46 19.50
CA VAL A 7 -22.68 18.52 20.27
C VAL A 7 -21.93 17.19 20.10
N PHE A 8 -20.71 17.29 19.59
CA PHE A 8 -19.64 16.29 19.61
C PHE A 8 -18.98 16.23 21.00
N ALA A 9 -18.54 15.05 21.44
CA ALA A 9 -17.25 14.84 22.12
C ALA A 9 -17.05 13.36 22.47
N LEU A 10 -15.93 12.77 22.04
CA LEU A 10 -15.40 11.54 22.61
C LEU A 10 -14.46 11.97 23.75
N GLN A 11 -14.97 11.93 25.00
CA GLN A 11 -14.21 12.28 26.20
C GLN A 11 -13.42 11.05 26.70
N VAL A 12 -12.09 11.16 26.77
CA VAL A 12 -11.23 10.27 27.55
C VAL A 12 -10.84 11.01 28.82
N TYR A 13 -11.29 10.52 29.99
CA TYR A 13 -10.91 11.08 31.28
C TYR A 13 -9.50 10.62 31.66
N SER A 14 -8.67 11.58 32.08
CA SER A 14 -7.45 11.36 32.86
C SER A 14 -7.55 12.21 34.11
N LEU A 15 -7.73 11.58 35.28
CA LEU A 15 -7.64 12.21 36.59
C LEU A 15 -6.29 11.86 37.20
N THR A 16 -5.45 12.87 37.44
CA THR A 16 -4.88 13.19 38.76
C THR A 16 -4.01 14.45 38.71
N SER A 17 -4.44 15.43 39.50
CA SER A 17 -3.75 16.64 39.99
C SER A 17 -2.76 16.28 41.11
N TYR A 18 -1.64 16.95 41.41
CA TYR A 18 -1.44 18.36 41.80
C TYR A 18 0.08 18.63 41.99
N TYR A 19 0.45 19.93 41.99
CA TYR A 19 1.68 20.60 42.47
C TYR A 19 2.86 20.88 41.51
N HIS A 20 2.95 22.18 41.18
CA HIS A 20 4.13 22.91 40.70
C HIS A 20 5.17 23.09 41.82
N PRO A 21 6.45 23.33 41.48
CA PRO A 21 6.91 24.71 41.41
C PRO A 21 7.58 25.08 40.09
N PHE A 22 7.10 26.20 39.54
CA PHE A 22 7.75 27.03 38.55
C PHE A 22 9.12 27.52 39.05
N ALA A 23 10.14 27.56 38.17
CA ALA A 23 11.08 28.68 37.98
C ALA A 23 12.53 28.31 37.58
N MET A 24 12.94 27.03 37.55
CA MET A 24 14.34 26.67 37.22
C MET A 24 14.55 25.77 35.98
N ARG A 25 13.54 25.59 35.12
CA ARG A 25 13.68 24.76 33.90
C ARG A 25 13.76 25.51 32.57
N LYS A 26 13.63 26.85 32.55
CA LYS A 26 13.59 27.62 31.29
C LYS A 26 14.96 27.82 30.62
N ALA A 27 16.07 27.67 31.34
CA ALA A 27 17.41 27.84 30.76
C ALA A 27 17.97 26.57 30.07
N TRP A 28 17.53 25.37 30.48
CA TRP A 28 18.02 24.10 29.91
C TRP A 28 17.30 23.66 28.64
N LEU A 29 16.06 24.13 28.41
CA LEU A 29 15.27 23.79 27.23
C LEU A 29 15.73 24.53 25.96
N ILE A 30 16.39 25.68 26.08
CA ILE A 30 16.91 26.43 24.93
C ILE A 30 18.26 25.86 24.48
N ALA A 31 19.10 25.40 25.41
CA ALA A 31 20.38 24.76 25.08
C ALA A 31 20.22 23.37 24.42
N LEU A 32 19.14 22.64 24.73
CA LEU A 32 18.84 21.35 24.07
C LEU A 32 18.21 21.52 22.68
N MET A 33 17.56 22.66 22.37
CA MET A 33 16.98 22.93 21.05
C MET A 33 18.01 23.34 19.99
N CYS A 34 19.21 23.78 20.39
CA CYS A 34 20.25 24.17 19.44
C CYS A 34 21.17 23.00 19.00
N LEU A 35 21.03 21.80 19.58
CA LEU A 35 21.89 20.63 19.28
C LEU A 35 21.20 19.54 18.45
N SER A 36 19.96 19.76 17.98
CA SER A 36 19.22 18.79 17.16
C SER A 36 18.71 19.35 15.84
N PHE A 37 19.22 20.50 15.39
CA PHE A 37 19.14 20.88 13.98
C PHE A 37 20.25 20.15 13.21
N GLN A 38 20.13 18.83 13.08
CA GLN A 38 20.67 18.21 11.88
C GLN A 38 19.88 18.83 10.73
N PRO A 39 20.52 19.49 9.74
CA PRO A 39 19.81 19.80 8.53
C PRO A 39 19.19 18.48 8.07
N LEU A 40 17.87 18.46 7.92
CA LEU A 40 17.20 17.51 7.05
C LEU A 40 17.78 17.79 5.66
N THR A 41 18.98 17.27 5.39
CA THR A 41 19.32 16.88 4.06
C THR A 41 18.18 15.96 3.69
N LEU A 42 17.27 16.40 2.81
CA LEU A 42 16.59 15.47 1.93
C LEU A 42 17.72 14.68 1.29
N SER A 43 18.09 13.57 1.93
CA SER A 43 18.89 12.54 1.30
C SER A 43 18.13 12.26 0.03
N ALA A 44 18.81 12.30 -1.12
CA ALA A 44 18.28 11.68 -2.32
C ALA A 44 17.91 10.27 -1.90
N GLU A 45 16.62 10.01 -1.75
CA GLU A 45 16.14 8.69 -1.42
C GLU A 45 16.26 7.92 -2.72
N HIS A 46 17.26 7.03 -2.78
CA HIS A 46 17.39 6.14 -3.92
C HIS A 46 16.05 5.44 -4.12
N VAL A 47 15.51 5.50 -5.35
CA VAL A 47 14.16 5.00 -5.68
C VAL A 47 13.96 3.53 -5.26
N LEU A 48 15.06 2.76 -5.26
CA LEU A 48 15.10 1.35 -4.86
C LEU A 48 15.93 1.11 -3.58
N GLY A 49 16.27 2.16 -2.82
CA GLY A 49 17.20 2.10 -1.68
C GLY A 49 16.73 1.21 -0.53
N GLY A 50 15.41 1.06 -0.34
CA GLY A 50 14.83 0.18 0.67
C GLY A 50 14.86 -1.31 0.33
N LEU A 51 15.25 -1.69 -0.90
CA LEU A 51 15.21 -3.09 -1.35
C LEU A 51 16.59 -3.73 -1.29
N ASN A 52 16.72 -4.89 -0.64
CA ASN A 52 17.98 -5.64 -0.64
C ASN A 52 17.94 -6.78 -1.67
N PHE A 53 18.31 -6.47 -2.91
CA PHE A 53 18.35 -7.45 -4.00
C PHE A 53 19.36 -8.57 -3.77
N HIS A 54 20.28 -8.49 -2.81
CA HIS A 54 21.25 -9.55 -2.47
C HIS A 54 20.68 -10.65 -1.55
N THR A 55 19.45 -10.49 -1.05
CA THR A 55 18.80 -11.46 -0.14
C THR A 55 17.46 -11.94 -0.69
N GLY A 56 17.13 -13.22 -0.50
CA GLY A 56 15.87 -13.82 -1.00
C GLY A 56 15.82 -13.95 -2.52
N ASN A 57 14.67 -14.42 -3.01
CA ASN A 57 14.34 -14.54 -4.42
C ASN A 57 13.52 -13.33 -4.86
N TRP A 58 14.07 -12.54 -5.79
CA TRP A 58 13.39 -11.35 -6.28
C TRP A 58 12.73 -11.57 -7.63
N THR A 59 11.55 -10.98 -7.78
CA THR A 59 10.86 -10.89 -9.05
C THR A 59 10.34 -9.48 -9.27
N MET A 60 10.67 -8.90 -10.42
CA MET A 60 10.06 -7.68 -10.92
C MET A 60 8.93 -8.04 -11.88
N VAL A 61 7.77 -7.42 -11.69
CA VAL A 61 6.59 -7.59 -12.53
C VAL A 61 6.16 -6.23 -13.07
N GLY A 62 6.09 -6.10 -14.39
CA GLY A 62 5.59 -4.89 -15.03
C GLY A 62 4.24 -5.12 -15.67
N VAL A 63 3.25 -4.30 -15.30
CA VAL A 63 1.88 -4.42 -15.80
C VAL A 63 1.49 -3.14 -16.53
N PRO A 64 1.06 -3.22 -17.80
CA PRO A 64 0.67 -2.03 -18.54
C PRO A 64 -0.62 -1.44 -17.97
N VAL A 65 -0.66 -0.12 -17.87
CA VAL A 65 -1.83 0.66 -17.46
C VAL A 65 -2.52 1.21 -18.71
N HIS A 66 -3.84 1.09 -18.79
CA HIS A 66 -4.63 1.39 -19.99
C HIS A 66 -5.37 2.72 -19.88
N ASN A 67 -4.66 3.83 -19.65
CA ASN A 67 -5.36 5.07 -19.29
C ASN A 67 -5.54 6.08 -20.42
N TYR A 68 -4.63 6.27 -21.38
CA TYR A 68 -4.87 7.29 -22.43
C TYR A 68 -4.22 7.04 -23.80
N ARG A 69 -2.96 6.59 -23.85
CA ARG A 69 -2.26 6.32 -25.12
C ARG A 69 -1.37 5.11 -24.98
N MET A 70 -1.75 4.02 -25.66
CA MET A 70 -0.91 2.84 -25.71
C MET A 70 0.35 3.14 -26.54
N LEU A 71 1.52 2.93 -25.93
CA LEU A 71 2.80 3.02 -26.63
C LEU A 71 3.12 1.68 -27.33
N PRO A 72 3.88 1.69 -28.45
CA PRO A 72 4.27 0.46 -29.15
C PRO A 72 4.89 -0.58 -28.21
N VAL A 73 5.70 -0.13 -27.26
CA VAL A 73 6.36 -1.03 -26.31
C VAL A 73 5.39 -1.75 -25.38
N GLN A 74 4.23 -1.17 -25.07
CA GLN A 74 3.17 -1.85 -24.32
C GLN A 74 2.46 -2.93 -25.16
N GLN A 75 2.44 -2.77 -26.49
CA GLN A 75 1.92 -3.79 -27.41
C GLN A 75 2.90 -4.96 -27.55
N ASP A 76 4.19 -4.64 -27.64
CA ASP A 76 5.24 -5.63 -27.86
C ASP A 76 5.54 -6.45 -26.59
N LEU A 77 5.75 -5.77 -25.46
CA LEU A 77 6.15 -6.41 -24.21
C LEU A 77 4.95 -6.86 -23.37
N GLY A 78 3.84 -6.13 -23.43
CA GLY A 78 2.66 -6.40 -22.63
C GLY A 78 2.97 -6.39 -21.12
N THR A 79 2.35 -7.31 -20.38
CA THR A 79 2.77 -7.63 -19.01
C THR A 79 4.05 -8.44 -19.07
N PHE A 80 4.98 -8.22 -18.15
CA PHE A 80 6.24 -8.95 -18.13
C PHE A 80 6.69 -9.31 -16.72
N ILE A 81 7.58 -10.30 -16.67
CA ILE A 81 8.26 -10.76 -15.46
C ILE A 81 9.77 -10.75 -15.72
N SER A 82 10.55 -10.30 -14.74
CA SER A 82 12.00 -10.49 -14.73
C SER A 82 12.44 -10.99 -13.35
N GLN A 83 13.23 -12.06 -13.36
CA GLN A 83 13.89 -12.61 -12.18
C GLN A 83 15.40 -12.36 -12.23
N ASP A 84 15.84 -11.47 -13.13
CA ASP A 84 17.25 -11.14 -13.30
C ASP A 84 17.73 -10.26 -12.13
N ARG A 85 18.40 -10.92 -11.20
CA ARG A 85 19.01 -10.27 -10.03
C ARG A 85 20.08 -9.26 -10.42
N GLN A 86 20.85 -9.53 -11.47
CA GLN A 86 21.90 -8.63 -11.92
C GLN A 86 21.29 -7.35 -12.48
N LEU A 87 20.24 -7.47 -13.31
CA LEU A 87 19.45 -6.33 -13.75
C LEU A 87 18.93 -5.51 -12.57
N MET A 88 18.21 -6.13 -11.62
CA MET A 88 17.62 -5.39 -10.49
C MET A 88 18.69 -4.66 -9.65
N THR A 89 19.85 -5.30 -9.45
CA THR A 89 20.99 -4.67 -8.75
C THR A 89 21.57 -3.50 -9.56
N GLN A 90 21.69 -3.65 -10.89
CA GLN A 90 22.13 -2.57 -11.77
C GLN A 90 21.14 -1.40 -11.79
N LEU A 91 19.83 -1.69 -11.84
CA LEU A 91 18.78 -0.67 -11.73
C LEU A 91 18.92 0.08 -10.40
N GLN A 92 19.05 -0.63 -9.28
CA GLN A 92 19.27 -0.02 -7.97
C GLN A 92 20.49 0.92 -7.92
N GLN A 93 21.60 0.50 -8.51
CA GLN A 93 22.83 1.29 -8.55
C GLN A 93 22.73 2.48 -9.50
N SER A 94 21.97 2.35 -10.59
CA SER A 94 21.85 3.39 -11.62
C SER A 94 20.73 4.40 -11.36
N TRP A 95 19.70 4.03 -10.58
CA TRP A 95 18.54 4.88 -10.28
C TRP A 95 18.82 5.80 -9.09
N ASP A 96 19.88 6.58 -9.22
CA ASP A 96 20.08 7.81 -8.45
C ASP A 96 19.36 8.97 -9.18
N LEU A 97 18.04 8.85 -9.25
CA LEU A 97 17.22 9.71 -10.10
C LEU A 97 16.94 11.05 -9.42
N GLU A 98 16.96 12.12 -10.22
CA GLU A 98 16.64 13.46 -9.73
C GLU A 98 15.13 13.59 -9.43
N PRO A 99 14.75 14.11 -8.25
CA PRO A 99 13.35 14.42 -7.96
C PRO A 99 12.76 15.39 -8.98
N THR A 100 11.51 15.17 -9.38
CA THR A 100 10.76 16.02 -10.30
C THR A 100 9.32 16.18 -9.85
N TYR A 101 8.63 17.22 -10.33
CA TYR A 101 7.20 17.34 -10.17
C TYR A 101 6.46 16.44 -11.17
N GLU A 102 5.35 15.88 -10.71
CA GLU A 102 4.42 15.17 -11.59
C GLU A 102 3.62 16.19 -12.40
N ASP A 103 3.85 16.20 -13.71
CA ASP A 103 2.92 16.85 -14.64
C ASP A 103 1.67 15.96 -14.80
N ASN A 104 0.52 16.53 -15.19
CA ASN A 104 -0.75 15.83 -15.39
C ASN A 104 -0.68 14.76 -16.52
N CYS A 105 0.13 13.73 -16.34
CA CYS A 105 0.38 12.67 -17.29
C CYS A 105 0.01 11.32 -16.68
N ASP A 106 -0.68 10.48 -17.43
CA ASP A 106 -1.00 9.12 -16.99
C ASP A 106 0.19 8.18 -17.05
N TYR A 107 0.13 7.14 -16.23
CA TYR A 107 1.13 6.08 -16.18
C TYR A 107 0.95 5.05 -17.30
N HIS A 108 2.07 4.48 -17.73
CA HIS A 108 2.13 3.45 -18.77
C HIS A 108 2.35 2.06 -18.17
N TYR A 109 3.12 1.97 -17.08
CA TYR A 109 3.38 0.71 -16.39
C TYR A 109 3.25 0.88 -14.88
N THR A 110 2.78 -0.16 -14.23
CA THR A 110 2.97 -0.38 -12.79
C THR A 110 4.07 -1.42 -12.63
N LEU A 111 5.18 -1.03 -12.00
CA LEU A 111 6.27 -1.94 -11.65
C LEU A 111 6.09 -2.42 -10.22
N LYS A 112 6.18 -3.74 -10.02
CA LYS A 112 5.99 -4.40 -8.73
C LYS A 112 7.21 -5.26 -8.42
N PHE A 113 7.73 -5.13 -7.21
CA PHE A 113 8.90 -5.86 -6.74
C PHE A 113 8.47 -6.83 -5.66
N TYR A 114 8.66 -8.11 -5.94
CA TYR A 114 8.35 -9.22 -5.06
C TYR A 114 9.64 -9.80 -4.50
N GLN A 115 9.66 -10.09 -3.20
CA GLN A 115 10.70 -10.87 -2.54
C GLN A 115 10.04 -12.11 -1.93
N ASP A 116 10.50 -13.29 -2.35
CA ASP A 116 9.98 -14.57 -1.89
C ASP A 116 8.44 -14.67 -2.04
N GLY A 117 7.91 -14.13 -3.14
CA GLY A 117 6.47 -14.09 -3.43
C GLY A 117 5.71 -12.96 -2.74
N ILE A 118 6.34 -12.20 -1.85
CA ILE A 118 5.70 -11.10 -1.11
C ILE A 118 5.97 -9.77 -1.79
N LEU A 119 4.90 -9.01 -2.10
CA LEU A 119 5.02 -7.66 -2.66
C LEU A 119 5.73 -6.73 -1.65
N ARG A 120 6.87 -6.17 -2.06
CA ARG A 120 7.66 -5.22 -1.26
C ARG A 120 7.43 -3.78 -1.68
N GLN A 121 7.33 -3.54 -2.99
CA GLN A 121 7.24 -2.18 -3.52
C GLN A 121 6.43 -2.15 -4.80
N THR A 122 5.65 -1.09 -4.98
CA THR A 122 4.97 -0.74 -6.23
C THR A 122 5.42 0.66 -6.66
N MET A 123 5.65 0.82 -7.96
CA MET A 123 6.00 2.08 -8.58
C MET A 123 5.20 2.27 -9.85
N SER A 124 4.94 3.52 -10.20
CA SER A 124 4.20 3.89 -11.40
C SER A 124 5.14 4.57 -12.37
N LEU A 125 5.20 4.06 -13.60
CA LEU A 125 6.15 4.49 -14.62
C LEU A 125 5.43 5.23 -15.73
N ASN A 126 5.89 6.44 -16.02
CA ASN A 126 5.47 7.25 -17.14
C ASN A 126 6.57 7.33 -18.20
N LEU A 127 6.39 6.59 -19.30
CA LEU A 127 7.36 6.55 -20.41
C LEU A 127 7.29 7.78 -21.32
N TYR A 128 6.20 8.53 -21.30
CA TYR A 128 6.02 9.70 -22.17
C TYR A 128 6.56 10.97 -21.51
N CYS A 129 6.13 11.26 -20.28
CA CYS A 129 6.60 12.42 -19.53
C CYS A 129 7.92 12.15 -18.79
N GLY A 130 8.42 10.91 -18.84
CA GLY A 130 9.77 10.57 -18.41
C GLY A 130 9.96 10.68 -16.90
N TYR A 131 9.09 10.01 -16.15
CA TYR A 131 9.25 9.92 -14.70
C TYR A 131 8.74 8.59 -14.14
N ILE A 132 9.28 8.22 -12.98
CA ILE A 132 8.81 7.12 -12.15
C ILE A 132 8.36 7.69 -10.80
N THR A 133 7.26 7.17 -10.28
CA THR A 133 6.62 7.64 -9.05
C THR A 133 6.58 6.52 -8.01
N HIS A 134 7.03 6.84 -6.81
CA HIS A 134 7.06 5.97 -5.65
C HIS A 134 6.72 6.78 -4.39
N GLU A 135 5.79 6.29 -3.57
CA GLU A 135 5.38 6.92 -2.30
C GLU A 135 4.97 8.40 -2.39
N GLY A 136 4.44 8.80 -3.55
CA GLY A 136 4.01 10.18 -3.81
C GLY A 136 5.15 11.14 -4.20
N LEU A 137 6.37 10.62 -4.35
CA LEU A 137 7.50 11.33 -4.93
C LEU A 137 7.73 10.85 -6.36
N SER A 138 8.06 11.79 -7.24
CA SER A 138 8.33 11.53 -8.66
C SER A 138 9.80 11.82 -8.97
N TYR A 139 10.38 11.04 -9.85
CA TYR A 139 11.78 11.10 -10.22
C TYR A 139 11.93 11.04 -11.73
N ARG A 140 12.85 11.84 -12.30
CA ARG A 140 13.10 11.85 -13.75
C ARG A 140 13.58 10.47 -14.19
N PHE A 141 12.95 9.95 -15.24
CA PHE A 141 13.18 8.61 -15.77
C PHE A 141 13.24 8.66 -17.29
N SER A 142 14.27 8.04 -17.87
CA SER A 142 14.58 8.08 -19.30
C SER A 142 14.07 6.85 -20.05
N SER A 143 13.90 6.98 -21.38
CA SER A 143 13.61 5.83 -22.25
C SER A 143 14.71 4.78 -22.20
N ASP A 144 15.97 5.19 -22.07
CA ASP A 144 17.13 4.28 -22.04
C ASP A 144 17.12 3.39 -20.80
N GLU A 145 16.62 3.90 -19.67
CA GLU A 145 16.40 3.10 -18.45
C GLU A 145 15.34 2.03 -18.67
N PHE A 146 14.27 2.36 -19.40
CA PHE A 146 13.26 1.37 -19.74
C PHE A 146 13.78 0.31 -20.70
N GLU A 147 14.57 0.69 -21.70
CA GLU A 147 15.13 -0.27 -22.66
C GLU A 147 16.05 -1.29 -21.98
N ARG A 148 16.85 -0.87 -20.98
CA ARG A 148 17.63 -1.80 -20.16
C ARG A 148 16.74 -2.83 -19.47
N LEU A 149 15.63 -2.38 -18.88
CA LEU A 149 14.65 -3.25 -18.26
C LEU A 149 14.00 -4.22 -19.27
N ARG A 150 13.66 -3.72 -20.46
CA ARG A 150 12.95 -4.45 -21.51
C ARG A 150 13.75 -5.64 -22.04
N ILE A 151 15.07 -5.50 -22.18
CA ILE A 151 15.94 -6.55 -22.74
C ILE A 151 15.89 -7.85 -21.92
N SER A 152 15.78 -7.74 -20.61
CA SER A 152 15.74 -8.85 -19.64
C SER A 152 14.32 -9.24 -19.19
N ALA A 153 13.30 -8.58 -19.74
CA ALA A 153 11.91 -8.80 -19.39
C ALA A 153 11.31 -9.91 -20.27
N GLN A 154 10.67 -10.89 -19.64
CA GLN A 154 9.97 -11.95 -20.35
C GLN A 154 8.47 -11.62 -20.38
N PRO A 155 7.82 -11.62 -21.56
CA PRO A 155 6.37 -11.45 -21.65
C PRO A 155 5.65 -12.48 -20.77
N ALA A 156 4.67 -12.00 -20.03
CA ALA A 156 3.87 -12.79 -19.09
C ALA A 156 2.39 -12.59 -19.39
N LYS A 157 1.62 -13.66 -19.19
CA LYS A 157 0.16 -13.59 -19.26
C LYS A 157 -0.39 -13.03 -17.95
N TRP A 158 -1.58 -12.46 -18.01
CA TRP A 158 -2.36 -12.16 -16.82
C TRP A 158 -3.81 -12.60 -17.06
N SER A 159 -4.47 -12.98 -15.97
CA SER A 159 -5.82 -13.50 -15.96
C SER A 159 -6.65 -12.68 -15.00
N ARG A 160 -7.77 -12.18 -15.50
CA ARG A 160 -8.82 -11.56 -14.69
C ARG A 160 -9.81 -12.65 -14.27
N ILE A 161 -9.86 -12.95 -12.99
CA ILE A 161 -10.65 -14.05 -12.46
C ILE A 161 -11.79 -13.46 -11.64
N THR A 162 -13.00 -13.94 -11.88
CA THR A 162 -14.23 -13.43 -11.25
C THR A 162 -14.84 -14.52 -10.37
N PHE A 163 -15.14 -14.18 -9.13
CA PHE A 163 -15.62 -15.08 -8.10
C PHE A 163 -16.96 -14.61 -7.55
N GLY A 164 -17.99 -15.43 -7.70
CA GLY A 164 -19.30 -15.19 -7.08
C GLY A 164 -19.43 -15.77 -5.65
N ASP A 165 -18.39 -16.45 -5.16
CA ASP A 165 -18.38 -17.10 -3.85
C ASP A 165 -17.05 -16.80 -3.13
N MET A 166 -17.15 -16.36 -1.87
CA MET A 166 -15.97 -16.00 -1.06
C MET A 166 -15.13 -17.22 -0.68
N GLY A 167 -15.74 -18.40 -0.48
CA GLY A 167 -15.00 -19.63 -0.18
C GLY A 167 -14.13 -20.06 -1.37
N VAL A 168 -14.68 -20.01 -2.58
CA VAL A 168 -13.93 -20.27 -3.82
C VAL A 168 -12.83 -19.23 -4.02
N LEU A 169 -13.09 -17.95 -3.77
CA LEU A 169 -12.07 -16.90 -3.83
C LEU A 169 -10.92 -17.16 -2.84
N LYS A 170 -11.23 -17.44 -1.57
CA LYS A 170 -10.22 -17.73 -0.54
C LYS A 170 -9.35 -18.93 -0.94
N ARG A 171 -9.97 -20.04 -1.36
CA ARG A 171 -9.25 -21.23 -1.86
C ARG A 171 -8.37 -20.89 -3.07
N ALA A 172 -8.88 -20.08 -4.00
CA ALA A 172 -8.10 -19.69 -5.18
C ALA A 172 -6.89 -18.83 -4.79
N ILE A 173 -7.02 -17.92 -3.83
CA ILE A 173 -5.89 -17.12 -3.33
C ILE A 173 -4.84 -18.04 -2.72
N GLU A 174 -5.23 -18.97 -1.85
CA GLU A 174 -4.31 -19.93 -1.22
C GLU A 174 -3.55 -20.77 -2.26
N VAL A 175 -4.26 -21.36 -3.22
CA VAL A 175 -3.65 -22.20 -4.27
C VAL A 175 -2.73 -21.40 -5.19
N LEU A 176 -3.08 -20.15 -5.51
CA LEU A 176 -2.33 -19.32 -6.45
C LEU A 176 -1.15 -18.58 -5.82
N GLU A 177 -1.21 -18.26 -4.54
CA GLU A 177 -0.09 -17.64 -3.82
C GLU A 177 1.10 -18.60 -3.68
N ASP A 178 0.83 -19.90 -3.50
CA ASP A 178 1.86 -20.94 -3.47
C ASP A 178 2.34 -21.38 -4.87
N ALA A 179 1.68 -20.91 -5.94
CA ALA A 179 2.00 -21.33 -7.29
C ALA A 179 3.26 -20.61 -7.82
N PRO A 180 4.32 -21.35 -8.22
CA PRO A 180 5.53 -20.72 -8.74
C PRO A 180 5.26 -19.85 -9.95
N GLY A 181 5.78 -18.62 -9.93
CA GLY A 181 5.65 -17.68 -11.04
C GLY A 181 4.30 -16.97 -11.12
N VAL A 182 3.42 -17.15 -10.13
CA VAL A 182 2.15 -16.43 -10.03
C VAL A 182 2.30 -15.24 -9.08
N TYR A 183 1.80 -14.09 -9.51
CA TYR A 183 1.85 -12.84 -8.75
C TYR A 183 0.51 -12.12 -8.80
N TRP A 184 0.25 -11.22 -7.85
CA TRP A 184 -1.00 -10.47 -7.83
C TRP A 184 -0.85 -9.09 -8.44
N TYR A 185 -1.89 -8.59 -9.10
CA TYR A 185 -1.92 -7.18 -9.50
C TYR A 185 -2.29 -6.27 -8.32
N ASP A 186 -3.25 -6.67 -7.51
CA ASP A 186 -3.71 -5.93 -6.33
C ASP A 186 -3.40 -6.71 -5.05
N ASP A 187 -3.52 -6.04 -3.92
CA ASP A 187 -3.48 -6.68 -2.62
C ASP A 187 -4.71 -7.58 -2.43
N VAL A 188 -4.47 -8.89 -2.37
CA VAL A 188 -5.50 -9.92 -2.17
C VAL A 188 -5.71 -10.29 -0.70
N GLN A 189 -4.88 -9.80 0.22
CA GLN A 189 -4.94 -10.20 1.64
C GLN A 189 -6.28 -9.81 2.29
N GLN A 190 -6.90 -8.72 1.83
CA GLN A 190 -8.25 -8.33 2.24
C GLN A 190 -9.29 -9.45 2.07
N TYR A 191 -9.16 -10.28 1.02
CA TYR A 191 -10.14 -11.31 0.69
C TYR A 191 -9.96 -12.61 1.47
N ARG A 192 -8.94 -12.70 2.34
CA ARG A 192 -8.85 -13.76 3.35
C ARG A 192 -9.95 -13.67 4.40
N PHE A 193 -10.62 -12.53 4.48
CA PHE A 193 -11.72 -12.26 5.38
C PHE A 193 -13.04 -12.20 4.63
N SER A 194 -14.16 -12.45 5.32
CA SER A 194 -15.50 -12.37 4.70
C SER A 194 -15.95 -10.95 4.37
N GLY A 195 -15.36 -9.94 5.01
CA GLY A 195 -15.73 -8.55 4.80
C GLY A 195 -14.82 -7.57 5.54
N TYR A 196 -15.31 -6.35 5.66
CA TYR A 196 -14.57 -5.25 6.25
C TYR A 196 -15.46 -4.25 6.98
N CYS A 197 -14.82 -3.42 7.81
CA CYS A 197 -15.41 -2.20 8.35
C CYS A 197 -14.44 -1.02 8.20
N MET A 198 -14.95 0.20 8.27
CA MET A 198 -14.14 1.41 8.10
C MET A 198 -13.78 2.03 9.45
N LEU A 199 -12.49 2.27 9.67
CA LEU A 199 -11.96 3.00 10.82
C LEU A 199 -11.53 4.41 10.39
N ASN A 200 -11.95 5.42 11.15
CA ASN A 200 -11.52 6.80 10.94
C ASN A 200 -10.61 7.24 12.08
N VAL A 201 -9.43 7.74 11.75
CA VAL A 201 -8.52 8.42 12.67
C VAL A 201 -8.40 9.88 12.24
N THR A 202 -8.66 10.80 13.16
CA THR A 202 -8.81 12.24 12.90
C THR A 202 -8.14 13.04 14.00
N GLY A 203 -7.84 14.32 13.74
CA GLY A 203 -7.22 15.21 14.72
C GLY A 203 -5.73 14.89 14.95
N LEU A 204 -5.07 14.30 13.96
CA LEU A 204 -3.63 14.03 14.00
C LEU A 204 -2.88 15.26 13.46
N PRO A 205 -1.67 15.58 13.98
CA PRO A 205 -0.78 16.54 13.33
C PRO A 205 -0.46 16.13 11.88
N TRP A 206 -0.34 17.10 10.97
CA TRP A 206 -0.07 16.84 9.54
C TRP A 206 1.20 16.02 9.29
N ASN A 207 2.20 16.14 10.17
CA ASN A 207 3.48 15.45 10.12
C ASN A 207 3.51 14.11 10.88
N THR A 208 2.34 13.55 11.20
CA THR A 208 2.27 12.24 11.86
C THR A 208 2.83 11.15 10.95
N ASP A 209 3.72 10.33 11.49
CA ASP A 209 4.21 9.12 10.84
C ASP A 209 3.06 8.10 10.69
N VAL A 210 2.65 7.89 9.45
CA VAL A 210 1.51 7.05 9.08
C VAL A 210 1.81 5.55 9.27
N ASP A 211 3.07 5.14 9.13
CA ASP A 211 3.45 3.74 9.33
C ASP A 211 3.38 3.37 10.81
N SER A 212 3.92 4.24 11.68
CA SER A 212 3.75 4.14 13.12
C SER A 212 2.27 4.17 13.51
N LEU A 213 1.47 5.02 12.87
CA LEU A 213 0.03 5.11 13.13
C LEU A 213 -0.69 3.78 12.84
N ARG A 214 -0.37 3.12 11.72
CA ARG A 214 -0.96 1.82 11.37
C ARG A 214 -0.73 0.79 12.49
N HIS A 215 0.48 0.75 13.04
CA HIS A 215 0.81 -0.13 14.16
C HIS A 215 0.02 0.20 15.43
N VAL A 216 -0.13 1.48 15.75
CA VAL A 216 -0.94 1.93 16.89
C VAL A 216 -2.41 1.53 16.74
N VAL A 217 -2.99 1.72 15.55
CA VAL A 217 -4.39 1.33 15.25
C VAL A 217 -4.56 -0.18 15.37
N ALA A 218 -3.67 -0.97 14.77
CA ALA A 218 -3.71 -2.43 14.86
C ALA A 218 -3.59 -2.91 16.32
N ASN A 219 -2.66 -2.36 17.10
CA ASN A 219 -2.52 -2.69 18.52
C ASN A 219 -3.77 -2.30 19.32
N ARG A 220 -4.42 -1.19 18.98
CA ARG A 220 -5.65 -0.78 19.63
C ARG A 220 -6.81 -1.74 19.36
N VAL A 221 -6.95 -2.23 18.12
CA VAL A 221 -7.91 -3.28 17.78
C VAL A 221 -7.63 -4.53 18.62
N ARG A 222 -6.37 -5.01 18.65
CA ARG A 222 -5.98 -6.19 19.45
C ARG A 222 -6.32 -6.04 20.92
N MET A 223 -5.99 -4.91 21.53
CA MET A 223 -6.29 -4.66 22.96
C MET A 223 -7.79 -4.64 23.25
N PHE A 224 -8.62 -4.24 22.29
CA PHE A 224 -10.07 -4.16 22.48
C PHE A 224 -10.79 -5.49 22.23
N THR A 225 -10.35 -6.24 21.21
CA THR A 225 -11.02 -7.48 20.80
C THR A 225 -10.38 -8.72 21.40
N GLY A 226 -9.13 -8.62 21.87
CA GLY A 226 -8.32 -9.79 22.24
C GLY A 226 -7.91 -10.65 21.04
N ARG A 227 -8.06 -10.14 19.81
CA ARG A 227 -7.87 -10.89 18.55
C ARG A 227 -6.85 -10.23 17.65
N ASP A 228 -6.16 -11.03 16.84
CA ASP A 228 -5.15 -10.63 15.87
C ASP A 228 -5.47 -11.04 14.42
N ASP A 229 -6.60 -11.72 14.20
CA ASP A 229 -7.06 -12.21 12.91
C ASP A 229 -7.82 -11.13 12.13
N PHE A 230 -7.09 -10.10 11.75
CA PHE A 230 -7.59 -9.04 10.87
C PHE A 230 -6.47 -8.50 9.98
N TYR A 231 -6.86 -7.86 8.89
CA TYR A 231 -5.94 -7.17 8.00
C TYR A 231 -6.33 -5.69 7.89
N LEU A 232 -5.40 -4.82 8.31
CA LEU A 232 -5.58 -3.37 8.32
C LEU A 232 -4.91 -2.76 7.09
N GLN A 233 -5.70 -2.11 6.25
CA GLN A 233 -5.24 -1.47 5.02
C GLN A 233 -5.58 0.02 5.07
N GLU A 234 -4.65 0.90 4.68
CA GLU A 234 -5.00 2.31 4.47
C GLU A 234 -5.95 2.43 3.28
N TYR A 235 -7.06 3.16 3.48
CA TYR A 235 -8.02 3.44 2.42
C TYR A 235 -7.75 4.80 1.77
N PHE A 236 -7.54 5.83 2.59
CA PHE A 236 -7.00 7.11 2.15
C PHE A 236 -6.46 7.92 3.33
N ARG A 237 -5.66 8.93 3.01
CA ARG A 237 -5.31 10.02 3.92
C ARG A 237 -5.60 11.38 3.31
N ILE A 238 -5.95 12.36 4.14
CA ILE A 238 -6.24 13.73 3.73
C ILE A 238 -5.55 14.66 4.71
N ILE A 239 -4.84 15.66 4.20
CA ILE A 239 -4.30 16.77 4.99
C ILE A 239 -5.22 17.99 4.78
N ARG A 240 -5.64 18.62 5.87
CA ARG A 240 -6.45 19.85 5.86
C ARG A 240 -5.85 20.86 6.84
N GLY A 241 -5.10 21.83 6.33
CA GLY A 241 -4.32 22.72 7.19
C GLY A 241 -3.26 21.92 7.94
N ASP A 242 -3.23 22.05 9.26
CA ASP A 242 -2.28 21.36 10.13
C ASP A 242 -2.76 19.97 10.59
N GLU A 243 -3.89 19.49 10.08
CA GLU A 243 -4.48 18.22 10.49
C GLU A 243 -4.39 17.14 9.41
N LEU A 244 -3.98 15.94 9.83
CA LEU A 244 -4.07 14.70 9.08
C LEU A 244 -5.31 13.91 9.52
N GLN A 245 -6.07 13.43 8.53
CA GLN A 245 -7.09 12.42 8.68
C GLN A 245 -6.66 11.17 7.91
N VAL A 246 -6.72 10.01 8.56
CA VAL A 246 -6.44 8.71 7.93
C VAL A 246 -7.67 7.82 8.09
N ARG A 247 -8.09 7.19 6.99
CA ARG A 247 -9.14 6.17 6.99
C ARG A 247 -8.51 4.83 6.70
N TYR A 248 -8.82 3.83 7.51
CA TYR A 248 -8.42 2.45 7.30
C TYR A 248 -9.63 1.56 6.98
N THR A 249 -9.37 0.55 6.16
CA THR A 249 -10.22 -0.63 6.00
C THR A 249 -9.70 -1.71 6.95
N LEU A 250 -10.55 -2.17 7.86
CA LEU A 250 -10.28 -3.33 8.72
C LEU A 250 -11.00 -4.54 8.12
N ASN A 251 -10.27 -5.35 7.36
CA ASN A 251 -10.76 -6.61 6.81
C ASN A 251 -10.74 -7.67 7.91
N CYS A 252 -11.90 -8.24 8.21
CA CYS A 252 -12.10 -9.14 9.33
C CYS A 252 -13.39 -9.95 9.17
N GLU A 253 -13.48 -11.03 9.95
CA GLU A 253 -14.72 -11.78 10.08
C GLU A 253 -15.80 -10.95 10.82
N GLN A 254 -17.07 -11.25 10.54
CA GLN A 254 -18.20 -10.47 11.02
C GLN A 254 -18.29 -10.43 12.55
N ASP A 255 -17.91 -11.51 13.22
CA ASP A 255 -17.89 -11.63 14.68
C ASP A 255 -16.88 -10.69 15.34
N LEU A 256 -15.68 -10.53 14.77
CA LEU A 256 -14.70 -9.53 15.22
C LEU A 256 -15.27 -8.12 15.08
N ALA A 257 -15.90 -7.81 13.95
CA ALA A 257 -16.52 -6.50 13.75
C ALA A 257 -17.64 -6.23 14.77
N HIS A 258 -18.39 -7.25 15.19
CA HIS A 258 -19.41 -7.12 16.22
C HIS A 258 -18.85 -6.69 17.59
N LEU A 259 -17.66 -7.18 17.95
CA LEU A 259 -16.97 -6.76 19.18
C LEU A 259 -16.60 -5.26 19.16
N LEU A 260 -16.41 -4.70 17.97
CA LEU A 260 -16.08 -3.28 17.78
C LEU A 260 -17.34 -2.39 17.65
N THR A 261 -18.47 -2.92 17.14
CA THR A 261 -19.73 -2.14 16.99
C THR A 261 -20.35 -1.64 18.30
N GLY A 262 -20.08 -2.29 19.43
CA GLY A 262 -20.61 -1.86 20.73
C GLY A 262 -20.11 -0.50 21.20
N ARG A 263 -19.15 0.13 20.49
CA ARG A 263 -18.48 1.37 20.91
C ARG A 263 -18.26 2.39 19.79
N THR A 264 -18.50 2.01 18.54
CA THR A 264 -18.30 2.85 17.35
C THR A 264 -19.32 2.48 16.28
N TYR A 265 -19.92 3.46 15.62
CA TYR A 265 -20.81 3.24 14.46
C TYR A 265 -20.01 2.69 13.28
N MET A 266 -19.74 1.39 13.28
CA MET A 266 -19.02 0.70 12.22
C MET A 266 -19.94 -0.30 11.54
N ASN A 267 -20.33 -0.02 10.31
CA ASN A 267 -21.13 -0.96 9.54
C ASN A 267 -20.19 -1.96 8.87
N TRP A 268 -20.16 -3.19 9.37
CA TRP A 268 -19.50 -4.29 8.68
C TRP A 268 -20.18 -4.56 7.34
N ARG A 269 -19.39 -4.87 6.32
CA ARG A 269 -19.86 -5.16 4.96
C ARG A 269 -19.10 -6.36 4.41
N SER A 270 -19.84 -7.32 3.83
CA SER A 270 -19.25 -8.38 3.01
C SER A 270 -18.56 -7.79 1.77
N HIS A 271 -17.50 -8.44 1.28
CA HIS A 271 -16.88 -8.07 0.00
C HIS A 271 -17.84 -8.24 -1.20
N LEU A 272 -18.84 -9.11 -1.07
CA LEU A 272 -19.92 -9.29 -2.06
C LEU A 272 -21.15 -8.41 -1.77
N ALA A 273 -21.11 -7.55 -0.74
CA ALA A 273 -22.24 -6.68 -0.44
C ALA A 273 -22.43 -5.68 -1.59
N ASN A 274 -23.56 -5.80 -2.30
CA ASN A 274 -23.93 -5.02 -3.50
C ASN A 274 -23.11 -5.35 -4.76
N GLN A 275 -22.40 -6.49 -4.78
CA GLN A 275 -21.70 -6.98 -5.97
C GLN A 275 -22.03 -8.46 -6.19
N ASP A 276 -22.36 -8.84 -7.42
CA ASP A 276 -22.59 -10.25 -7.78
C ASP A 276 -21.28 -11.06 -7.77
N SER A 277 -20.13 -10.39 -7.78
CA SER A 277 -18.83 -11.04 -7.79
C SER A 277 -17.68 -10.11 -7.39
N VAL A 278 -16.60 -10.70 -6.87
CA VAL A 278 -15.29 -10.08 -6.70
C VAL A 278 -14.41 -10.45 -7.88
N ARG A 279 -13.59 -9.50 -8.34
CA ARG A 279 -12.66 -9.70 -9.44
C ARG A 279 -11.23 -9.44 -8.96
N ILE A 280 -10.34 -10.40 -9.18
CA ILE A 280 -8.91 -10.26 -8.92
C ILE A 280 -8.13 -10.48 -10.21
N VAL A 281 -6.91 -9.95 -10.26
CA VAL A 281 -6.01 -10.15 -11.39
C VAL A 281 -4.76 -10.87 -10.93
N ALA A 282 -4.54 -12.05 -11.51
CA ALA A 282 -3.36 -12.87 -11.33
C ALA A 282 -2.44 -12.73 -12.54
N ILE A 283 -1.14 -12.63 -12.31
CA ILE A 283 -0.08 -12.45 -13.30
C ILE A 283 0.74 -13.74 -13.35
N GLY A 284 1.23 -14.11 -14.52
CA GLY A 284 1.99 -15.34 -14.75
C GLY A 284 1.13 -16.58 -14.96
N ILE A 285 -0.21 -16.43 -15.00
CA ILE A 285 -1.13 -17.56 -15.13
C ILE A 285 -2.16 -17.34 -16.24
N ASP A 286 -2.45 -18.41 -16.98
CA ASP A 286 -3.55 -18.49 -17.94
C ASP A 286 -4.67 -19.42 -17.48
N GLU A 287 -5.78 -19.41 -18.21
CA GLU A 287 -6.97 -20.20 -17.87
C GLU A 287 -6.68 -21.70 -17.72
N GLN A 288 -5.84 -22.27 -18.60
CA GLN A 288 -5.54 -23.70 -18.56
C GLN A 288 -4.69 -24.06 -17.34
N ALA A 289 -3.67 -23.24 -17.02
CA ALA A 289 -2.88 -23.41 -15.80
C ALA A 289 -3.75 -23.24 -14.55
N TYR A 290 -4.62 -22.22 -14.51
CA TYR A 290 -5.57 -21.99 -13.43
C TYR A 290 -6.46 -23.22 -13.18
N ARG A 291 -7.12 -23.74 -14.21
CA ARG A 291 -7.98 -24.94 -14.09
C ARG A 291 -7.20 -26.16 -13.57
N ARG A 292 -5.95 -26.34 -14.00
CA ARG A 292 -5.10 -27.44 -13.51
C ARG A 292 -4.74 -27.30 -12.04
N LEU A 293 -4.48 -26.09 -11.55
CA LEU A 293 -4.18 -25.85 -10.14
C LEU A 293 -5.41 -26.04 -9.26
N MET A 294 -6.58 -25.54 -9.69
CA MET A 294 -7.81 -25.61 -8.91
C MET A 294 -8.44 -27.01 -8.84
N ASN A 295 -8.10 -27.91 -9.76
CA ASN A 295 -8.60 -29.29 -9.79
C ASN A 295 -7.70 -30.28 -9.03
N ARG A 296 -6.63 -29.82 -8.39
CA ARG A 296 -5.83 -30.60 -7.44
C ARG A 296 -6.49 -30.58 -6.07
#